data_AF-A0A5N9CKA0-F1
#
_entry.id   AF-A0A5N9CKA0-F1
#
_cell.length_a   1.000
_cell.length_b   1.000
_cell.length_c   1.000
_cell.angle_alpha   90.00
_cell.angle_beta   90.00
_cell.angle_gamma   90.00
#
_symmetry.space_group_name_H-M   'P 1'
#
loop_
_entity.id
_entity.type
_entity.pdbx_description
1 polymer ?
#
loop_
_entity_poly.entity_id
_entity_poly.type
_entity_poly.pdbx_seq_one_letter_code
_entity_poly.pdbx_strand_id
1 'polypeptide(L)' 'FQEREIWDLLGIYFEGHPNMKRIFLWDGFEGHPLRRDYLESPR' A
#
# COMPACT_ATOMS: atom_id res chain seq x y z
N PHE A 1 2.60 7.96 11.10
CA PHE A 1 3.45 6.89 10.55
C PHE A 1 2.63 5.68 10.13
N GLN A 2 1.77 5.13 11.01
CA GLN A 2 0.88 3.98 10.68
C GLN A 2 0.00 4.20 9.43
N GLU A 3 -0.52 5.39 9.21
CA GLU A 3 -1.33 5.72 8.02
C GLU A 3 -0.59 5.43 6.70
N ARG A 4 0.73 5.63 6.67
CA ARG A 4 1.56 5.32 5.50
C ARG A 4 1.78 3.82 5.31
N GLU A 5 1.88 3.06 6.41
CA GLU A 5 1.99 1.60 6.36
C GLU A 5 0.71 0.97 5.81
N ILE A 6 -0.44 1.47 6.30
CA ILE A 6 -1.76 1.02 5.85
C ILE A 6 -1.97 1.40 4.38
N TRP A 7 -1.57 2.60 3.95
CA TRP A 7 -1.62 2.97 2.54
C TRP A 7 -0.78 2.04 1.67
N ASP A 8 0.46 1.77 2.07
CA ASP A 8 1.39 0.96 1.30
C ASP A 8 0.94 -0.51 1.21
N LEU A 9 0.49 -1.09 2.33
CA LEU A 9 0.22 -2.52 2.43
C LEU A 9 -1.24 -2.92 2.18
N LEU A 10 -2.21 -2.01 2.43
CA LEU A 10 -3.65 -2.26 2.29
C LEU A 10 -4.34 -1.36 1.25
N GLY A 11 -3.69 -0.26 0.84
CA GLY A 11 -4.25 0.69 -0.14
C GLY A 11 -5.35 1.59 0.41
N ILE A 12 -5.38 1.81 1.72
CA ILE A 12 -6.37 2.71 2.36
C ILE A 12 -5.80 4.13 2.36
N TYR A 13 -6.50 5.04 1.68
CA TYR A 13 -6.10 6.44 1.61
C TYR A 13 -6.67 7.24 2.79
N PHE A 14 -5.84 8.09 3.39
CA PHE A 14 -6.21 8.98 4.49
C PHE A 14 -6.21 10.43 3.99
N GLU A 15 -7.40 11.04 3.97
CA GLU A 15 -7.54 12.46 3.61
C GLU A 15 -6.93 13.35 4.71
N GLY A 16 -6.07 14.29 4.32
CA GLY A 16 -5.42 15.22 5.24
C GLY A 16 -3.98 14.87 5.62
N HIS A 17 -3.45 13.70 5.23
CA HIS A 17 -2.04 13.39 5.45
C HIS A 17 -1.17 14.11 4.40
N PRO A 18 -0.21 14.97 4.81
CA PRO A 18 0.58 15.80 3.89
C PRO A 18 1.57 15.06 2.99
N ASN A 19 1.78 13.74 3.19
CA ASN A 19 2.83 12.97 2.50
C ASN A 19 2.51 11.47 2.49
N MET A 20 1.49 11.11 1.71
CA MET A 20 1.16 9.73 1.41
C MET A 20 2.11 9.20 0.34
N LYS A 21 3.22 8.61 0.81
CA LYS A 21 4.22 7.93 -0.03
C LYS A 21 4.49 6.54 0.51
N ARG A 22 4.74 5.61 -0.41
CA ARG A 22 5.20 4.24 -0.13
C ARG A 22 6.47 4.25 0.72
N ILE A 23 6.65 3.22 1.54
CA ILE A 23 7.75 3.12 2.50
C ILE A 23 8.42 1.75 2.51
N PHE A 24 7.65 0.69 2.26
CA PHE A 24 8.13 -0.70 2.25
C PHE A 24 8.17 -1.26 0.83
N LEU A 25 7.17 -0.96 0.01
CA LEU A 25 7.10 -1.42 -1.37
C LEU A 25 7.92 -0.50 -2.29
N TRP A 26 8.53 -1.08 -3.33
CA TRP A 26 9.17 -0.32 -4.40
C TRP A 26 8.12 0.48 -5.21
N ASP A 27 8.57 1.49 -5.98
CA ASP A 27 7.66 2.34 -6.76
C ASP A 27 6.89 1.57 -7.86
N GLY A 28 7.38 0.40 -8.28
CA GLY A 28 6.76 -0.43 -9.31
C GLY A 28 5.86 -1.57 -8.80
N PHE A 29 5.57 -1.65 -7.49
CA PHE A 29 4.75 -2.77 -6.97
C PHE A 29 3.29 -2.56 -7.37
N GLU A 30 2.74 -3.50 -8.11
CA GLU A 30 1.32 -3.49 -8.43
C GLU A 30 0.53 -4.16 -7.30
N GLY A 31 -0.38 -3.39 -6.69
CA GLY A 31 -1.28 -3.86 -5.64
C GLY A 31 -0.81 -3.60 -4.21
N HIS A 32 -1.45 -4.31 -3.28
CA HIS A 32 -1.32 -4.14 -1.83
C HIS A 32 -1.35 -5.53 -1.18
N PRO A 33 -0.21 -6.06 -0.68
CA PRO A 33 -0.07 -7.48 -0.35
C PRO A 33 -0.93 -7.94 0.82
N LEU A 34 -1.39 -7.04 1.69
CA LEU A 34 -2.26 -7.39 2.81
C LEU A 34 -3.76 -7.34 2.45
N ARG A 35 -4.11 -6.99 1.21
CA ARG A 35 -5.51 -7.09 0.76
C ARG A 35 -5.92 -8.54 0.63
N ARG A 36 -7.13 -8.85 1.10
CA ARG A 36 -7.73 -10.19 0.98
C ARG A 36 -7.90 -10.62 -0.48
N ASP A 37 -8.14 -9.66 -1.37
CA ASP A 37 -8.29 -9.81 -2.81
C ASP A 37 -6.94 -9.88 -3.56
N TYR A 38 -5.81 -9.71 -2.86
CA TYR A 38 -4.49 -9.83 -3.48
C TYR A 38 -4.17 -11.29 -3.76
N LEU A 39 -4.47 -11.71 -4.99
CA LEU A 39 -3.98 -12.96 -5.55
C LEU A 39 -2.51 -12.72 -5.92
N GLU A 40 -1.58 -13.43 -5.27
CA GLU A 40 -0.15 -13.44 -5.63
C GLU A 40 -0.06 -13.52 -7.16
N SER A 41 0.57 -12.51 -7.79
CA SER A 41 0.63 -12.37 -9.24
C SER A 41 0.96 -13.74 -9.86
N PRO A 42 0.18 -14.24 -10.84
CA PRO A 42 0.46 -15.54 -11.43
C PRO A 42 1.87 -15.50 -11.99
N ARG A 43 2.74 -16.36 -11.44
CA ARG A 43 4.15 -16.50 -11.86
C ARG A 43 4.27 -16.80 -13.34
#